data_AF-A0A2E7T9M1-F1
#
_entry.id   AF-A0A2E7T9M1-F1
#
_cell.length_a   1.000
_cell.length_b   1.000
_cell.length_c   1.000
_cell.angle_alpha   90.00
_cell.angle_beta   90.00
_cell.angle_gamma   90.00
#
_symmetry.space_group_name_H-M   'P 1'
#
loop_
_entity.id
_entity.type
_entity.pdbx_description
1 polymer ?
#
loop_
_entity_poly.entity_id
_entity_poly.type
_entity_poly.pdbx_seq_one_letter_code
_entity_poly.pdbx_strand_id
1 'polypeptide(L)'
;MRTIGTNQSLTFSFWSCHHTWRRSSLNTLVCLAGCSIGDIGTILVFQLLQIEWPVLTILSIAIVNGLVTSIALETWLLSRKMSFGRAFHTACGMSLLSMLSMELAMNIVDVAMMGGAKISLSVLPYMLFAGFITPLPYNYWRLKSLGKACH
;
A
#
# COMPACT_ATOMS: atom_id res chain seq x y z
N MET A 1 -29.25 14.46 6.94
CA MET A 1 -28.68 14.88 5.64
C MET A 1 -27.29 15.42 5.88
N ARG A 2 -26.24 14.66 5.51
CA ARG A 2 -24.85 15.15 5.62
C ARG A 2 -24.61 16.11 4.47
N THR A 3 -24.38 17.38 4.79
CA THR A 3 -23.92 18.39 3.85
C THR A 3 -22.63 17.90 3.21
N ILE A 4 -22.72 17.60 1.91
CA ILE A 4 -21.57 17.43 1.03
C ILE A 4 -20.86 18.78 1.06
N GLY A 5 -19.76 18.86 1.81
CA GLY A 5 -18.94 20.05 1.94
C GLY A 5 -18.48 20.50 0.57
N THR A 6 -19.12 21.55 0.09
CA THR A 6 -18.91 22.27 -1.15
C THR A 6 -17.44 22.68 -1.32
N ASN A 7 -16.89 22.44 -2.52
CA ASN A 7 -15.79 23.19 -3.12
C ASN A 7 -14.49 23.32 -2.31
N GLN A 8 -13.78 22.21 -2.07
CA GLN A 8 -12.31 22.31 -2.04
C GLN A 8 -11.79 22.08 -3.45
N SER A 9 -11.77 23.16 -4.24
CA SER A 9 -10.95 23.29 -5.44
C SER A 9 -9.55 22.71 -5.18
N LEU A 10 -8.91 22.09 -6.18
CA LEU A 10 -7.51 21.62 -6.18
C LEU A 10 -6.51 22.79 -6.03
N THR A 11 -6.67 23.60 -4.99
CA THR A 11 -5.80 24.73 -4.66
C THR A 11 -4.68 24.24 -3.77
N PHE A 12 -3.55 24.94 -3.74
CA PHE A 12 -2.39 24.58 -2.90
C PHE A 12 -2.75 24.39 -1.41
N SER A 13 -3.78 25.09 -0.91
CA SER A 13 -4.32 24.93 0.45
C SER A 13 -4.94 23.53 0.71
N PHE A 14 -5.34 22.82 -0.34
CA PHE A 14 -5.80 21.44 -0.22
C PHE A 14 -4.66 20.52 0.25
N TRP A 15 -3.42 20.74 -0.17
CA TRP A 15 -2.28 19.84 0.10
C TRP A 15 -1.40 20.30 1.27
N SER A 16 -1.74 21.37 1.99
CA SER A 16 -0.89 21.93 3.06
C SER A 16 -1.11 21.31 4.46
N CYS A 17 -2.07 20.41 4.64
CA CYS A 17 -2.43 19.92 5.97
C CYS A 17 -1.44 18.87 6.49
N HIS A 18 -0.50 19.31 7.33
CA HIS A 18 0.54 18.44 7.92
C HIS A 18 -0.04 17.25 8.72
N HIS A 19 -1.13 17.46 9.47
CA HIS A 19 -1.79 16.38 10.23
C HIS A 19 -2.33 15.27 9.31
N THR A 20 -2.91 15.64 8.17
CA THR A 20 -3.42 14.68 7.18
C THR A 20 -2.28 13.92 6.54
N TRP A 21 -1.18 14.60 6.16
CA TRP A 21 0.03 13.96 5.64
C TRP A 21 0.64 12.96 6.61
N ARG A 22 0.77 13.33 7.88
CA ARG A 22 1.31 12.42 8.91
C ARG A 22 0.45 11.16 9.03
N ARG A 23 -0.87 11.32 9.04
CA ARG A 23 -1.81 10.20 9.18
C ARG A 23 -1.85 9.32 7.92
N SER A 24 -1.82 9.90 6.72
CA SER A 24 -1.74 9.14 5.47
C SER A 24 -0.42 8.38 5.39
N SER A 25 0.71 9.01 5.73
CA SER A 25 2.02 8.37 5.72
C SER A 25 2.10 7.18 6.67
N LEU A 26 1.58 7.29 7.90
CA LEU A 26 1.58 6.17 8.84
C LEU A 26 0.74 4.99 8.34
N ASN A 27 -0.42 5.25 7.76
CA ASN A 27 -1.25 4.18 7.18
C ASN A 27 -0.54 3.54 5.98
N THR A 28 0.04 4.34 5.09
CA THR A 28 0.80 3.85 3.93
C THR A 28 2.02 3.04 4.37
N LEU A 29 2.72 3.43 5.45
CA LEU A 29 3.87 2.67 5.96
C LEU A 29 3.48 1.31 6.51
N VAL A 30 2.35 1.21 7.23
CA VAL A 30 1.85 -0.09 7.72
C VAL A 30 1.45 -0.98 6.55
N CYS A 31 0.76 -0.42 5.56
CA CYS A 31 0.42 -1.12 4.31
C CYS A 31 1.68 -1.63 3.59
N LEU A 32 2.66 -0.75 3.40
CA LEU A 32 3.93 -1.07 2.73
C LEU A 32 4.67 -2.17 3.46
N ALA A 33 4.77 -2.09 4.79
CA ALA A 33 5.39 -3.15 5.58
C ALA A 33 4.70 -4.50 5.36
N GLY A 34 3.36 -4.54 5.34
CA GLY A 34 2.61 -5.76 5.08
C GLY A 34 2.83 -6.31 3.67
N CYS A 35 2.71 -5.45 2.65
CA CYS A 35 2.93 -5.79 1.25
C CYS A 35 4.34 -6.34 1.02
N SER A 36 5.37 -5.61 1.47
CA SER A 36 6.77 -6.02 1.30
C SER A 36 7.12 -7.33 2.00
N ILE A 37 6.49 -7.64 3.14
CA ILE A 37 6.67 -8.95 3.79
C ILE A 37 6.13 -10.07 2.89
N GLY A 38 4.96 -9.88 2.27
CA GLY A 38 4.36 -10.85 1.35
C GLY A 38 5.18 -11.01 0.06
N ASP A 39 5.61 -9.92 -0.54
CA ASP A 39 6.41 -9.92 -1.77
C ASP A 39 7.77 -10.57 -1.58
N ILE A 40 8.53 -10.09 -0.58
CA ILE A 40 9.86 -10.61 -0.28
C ILE A 40 9.76 -12.08 0.11
N GLY A 41 8.78 -12.44 0.94
CA GLY A 41 8.54 -13.83 1.34
C GLY A 41 8.24 -14.73 0.15
N THR A 42 7.38 -14.28 -0.77
CA THR A 42 7.02 -15.04 -1.97
C THR A 42 8.25 -15.21 -2.86
N ILE A 43 8.91 -14.12 -3.25
CA ILE A 43 10.05 -14.18 -4.16
C ILE A 43 11.19 -15.00 -3.54
N LEU A 44 11.45 -14.86 -2.24
CA LEU A 44 12.47 -15.65 -1.54
C LEU A 44 12.18 -17.15 -1.57
N VAL A 45 10.92 -17.56 -1.35
CA VAL A 45 10.53 -18.99 -1.43
C VAL A 45 10.78 -19.54 -2.84
N PHE A 46 10.39 -18.80 -3.88
CA PHE A 46 10.63 -19.20 -5.26
C PHE A 46 12.13 -19.27 -5.59
N GLN A 47 12.94 -18.37 -5.03
CA GLN A 47 14.40 -18.39 -5.17
C GLN A 47 15.05 -19.59 -4.45
N LEU A 48 14.62 -19.90 -3.22
CA LEU A 48 15.16 -21.02 -2.44
C LEU A 48 14.79 -22.39 -3.05
N LEU A 49 13.58 -22.50 -3.59
CA LEU A 49 13.09 -23.73 -4.23
C LEU A 49 13.53 -23.86 -5.69
N GLN A 50 14.21 -22.85 -6.27
CA GLN A 50 14.66 -22.82 -7.67
C GLN A 50 13.53 -23.15 -8.67
N ILE A 51 12.32 -22.64 -8.41
CA ILE A 51 11.16 -22.91 -9.25
C ILE A 51 11.21 -21.98 -10.47
N GLU A 52 11.41 -22.55 -11.65
CA GLU A 52 11.45 -21.83 -12.93
C GLU A 52 10.03 -21.58 -13.46
N TRP A 53 9.32 -20.64 -12.84
CA TRP A 53 8.03 -20.16 -13.33
C TRP A 53 8.17 -18.86 -14.11
N PRO A 54 7.23 -18.55 -15.03
CA PRO A 54 7.19 -17.26 -15.68
C PRO A 54 7.17 -16.12 -14.65
N VAL A 55 8.00 -15.10 -14.86
CA VAL A 55 8.14 -13.93 -13.97
C VAL A 55 6.78 -13.33 -13.61
N LEU A 56 5.91 -13.16 -14.61
CA LEU A 56 4.53 -12.66 -14.44
C LEU A 56 3.71 -13.46 -13.42
N THR A 57 3.88 -14.78 -13.37
CA THR A 57 3.14 -15.63 -12.43
C THR A 57 3.66 -15.45 -11.02
N ILE A 58 4.97 -15.40 -10.84
CA ILE A 58 5.61 -15.18 -9.53
C ILE A 58 5.18 -13.82 -8.97
N LEU A 59 5.25 -12.77 -9.80
CA LEU A 59 4.83 -11.43 -9.41
C LEU A 59 3.33 -11.38 -9.10
N SER A 60 2.47 -12.06 -9.86
CA SER A 60 1.03 -12.10 -9.57
C SER A 60 0.74 -12.78 -8.22
N ILE A 61 1.45 -13.85 -7.88
CA ILE A 61 1.33 -14.52 -6.58
C ILE A 61 1.87 -13.60 -5.47
N ALA A 62 2.97 -12.89 -5.71
CA ALA A 62 3.54 -11.92 -4.79
C ALA A 62 2.51 -10.84 -4.44
N ILE A 63 1.88 -10.23 -5.44
CA ILE A 63 0.80 -9.23 -5.24
C ILE A 63 -0.32 -9.78 -4.35
N VAL A 64 -0.80 -11.00 -4.64
CA VAL A 64 -1.90 -11.60 -3.85
C VAL A 64 -1.46 -11.83 -2.41
N ASN A 65 -0.25 -12.35 -2.19
CA ASN A 65 0.28 -12.58 -0.87
C ASN A 65 0.55 -11.28 -0.12
N GLY A 66 1.11 -10.27 -0.77
CA GLY A 66 1.33 -8.92 -0.26
C GLY A 66 0.03 -8.24 0.17
N LEU A 67 -1.02 -8.36 -0.64
CA LEU A 67 -2.36 -7.88 -0.29
C LEU A 67 -2.92 -8.60 0.95
N VAL A 68 -2.80 -9.93 1.01
CA VAL A 68 -3.31 -10.72 2.14
C VAL A 68 -2.57 -10.37 3.44
N THR A 69 -1.24 -10.31 3.41
CA THR A 69 -0.43 -9.96 4.58
C THR A 69 -0.69 -8.53 5.03
N SER A 70 -0.84 -7.59 4.10
CA SER A 70 -1.18 -6.20 4.38
C SER A 70 -2.56 -6.04 5.01
N ILE A 71 -3.60 -6.64 4.43
CA ILE A 71 -4.96 -6.62 4.98
C ILE A 71 -4.98 -7.26 6.37
N ALA A 72 -4.27 -8.38 6.57
CA ALA A 72 -4.17 -9.03 7.87
C ALA A 72 -3.51 -8.10 8.91
N LEU A 73 -2.40 -7.44 8.56
CA LEU A 73 -1.68 -6.53 9.45
C LEU A 73 -2.51 -5.28 9.79
N GLU A 74 -3.14 -4.66 8.80
CA GLU A 74 -4.02 -3.51 9.00
C GLU A 74 -5.25 -3.88 9.84
N THR A 75 -5.88 -5.02 9.55
CA THR A 75 -7.02 -5.53 10.32
C THR A 75 -6.63 -5.79 11.77
N TRP A 76 -5.48 -6.41 12.00
CA TRP A 76 -4.98 -6.67 13.34
C TRP A 76 -4.73 -5.37 14.11
N LEU A 77 -4.10 -4.37 13.48
CA LEU A 77 -3.84 -3.07 14.11
C LEU A 77 -5.15 -2.30 14.40
N LEU A 78 -6.10 -2.30 13.45
CA LEU A 78 -7.39 -1.64 13.59
C LEU A 78 -8.31 -2.33 14.60
N SER A 79 -8.22 -3.65 14.74
CA SER A 79 -9.04 -4.41 15.70
C SER A 79 -8.77 -4.01 17.16
N ARG A 80 -7.61 -3.41 17.45
CA ARG A 80 -7.31 -2.81 18.76
C ARG A 80 -8.08 -1.52 19.05
N LYS A 81 -8.67 -0.89 18.03
CA LYS A 81 -9.38 0.40 18.13
C LYS A 81 -10.87 0.30 17.79
N MET A 82 -11.31 -0.78 17.16
CA MET A 82 -12.70 -1.02 16.78
C MET A 82 -13.01 -2.52 16.69
N SER A 83 -14.29 -2.88 16.69
CA SER A 83 -14.73 -4.28 16.51
C SER A 83 -14.14 -4.90 15.24
N PHE A 84 -13.73 -6.17 15.33
CA PHE A 84 -13.04 -6.91 14.25
C PHE A 84 -13.72 -6.80 12.88
N GLY A 85 -15.04 -6.98 12.79
CA GLY A 85 -15.77 -6.88 11.51
C GLY A 85 -15.67 -5.49 10.85
N ARG A 86 -15.68 -4.42 11.66
CA ARG A 86 -15.46 -3.04 11.16
C ARG A 86 -14.00 -2.80 10.79
N ALA A 87 -13.06 -3.39 11.52
CA ALA A 87 -11.63 -3.30 11.21
C ALA A 87 -11.32 -3.93 9.85
N PHE A 88 -11.84 -5.13 9.58
CA PHE A 88 -11.66 -5.83 8.30
C PHE A 88 -12.29 -5.06 7.14
N HIS A 89 -13.55 -4.64 7.28
CA HIS A 89 -14.21 -3.83 6.23
C HIS A 89 -13.47 -2.50 6.00
N THR A 90 -12.86 -1.93 7.04
CA THR A 90 -12.05 -0.72 6.92
C THR A 90 -10.72 -1.01 6.21
N ALA A 91 -10.01 -2.09 6.56
CA ALA A 91 -8.77 -2.48 5.90
C ALA A 91 -8.99 -2.75 4.39
N CYS A 92 -10.00 -3.58 4.06
CA CYS A 92 -10.35 -3.85 2.67
C CYS A 92 -10.85 -2.59 1.94
N GLY A 93 -11.77 -1.82 2.53
CA GLY A 93 -12.42 -0.70 1.85
C GLY A 93 -11.60 0.59 1.79
N MET A 94 -10.57 0.75 2.63
CA MET A 94 -9.76 1.97 2.66
C MET A 94 -8.51 1.90 1.81
N SER A 95 -7.98 0.69 1.58
CA SER A 95 -6.60 0.53 1.15
C SER A 95 -6.41 -0.33 -0.10
N LEU A 96 -7.41 -1.09 -0.59
CA LEU A 96 -7.22 -2.02 -1.71
C LEU A 96 -6.67 -1.38 -2.99
N LEU A 97 -7.20 -0.22 -3.41
CA LEU A 97 -6.72 0.46 -4.62
C LEU A 97 -5.28 1.00 -4.45
N SER A 98 -4.99 1.56 -3.28
CA SER A 98 -3.64 2.03 -2.94
C SER A 98 -2.64 0.87 -2.83
N MET A 99 -3.05 -0.26 -2.24
CA MET A 99 -2.22 -1.47 -2.14
C MET A 99 -1.92 -2.01 -3.54
N LEU A 100 -2.93 -2.14 -4.41
CA LEU A 100 -2.71 -2.61 -5.78
C LEU A 100 -1.78 -1.66 -6.57
N SER A 101 -1.93 -0.35 -6.38
CA SER A 101 -1.03 0.63 -7.03
C SER A 101 0.41 0.55 -6.52
N MET A 102 0.60 0.30 -5.23
CA MET A 102 1.89 0.11 -4.58
C MET A 102 2.58 -1.15 -5.11
N GLU A 103 1.86 -2.26 -5.12
CA GLU A 103 2.28 -3.58 -5.63
C GLU A 103 2.69 -3.53 -7.11
N LEU A 104 1.87 -2.89 -7.94
CA LEU A 104 2.20 -2.67 -9.35
C LEU A 104 3.46 -1.82 -9.51
N ALA A 105 3.61 -0.73 -8.74
CA ALA A 105 4.79 0.11 -8.81
C ALA A 105 6.05 -0.64 -8.39
N MET A 106 5.99 -1.42 -7.31
CA MET A 106 7.09 -2.24 -6.84
C MET A 106 7.51 -3.28 -7.88
N ASN A 107 6.55 -3.99 -8.48
CA ASN A 107 6.82 -4.98 -9.53
C ASN A 107 7.37 -4.36 -10.82
N ILE A 108 6.90 -3.16 -11.21
CA ILE A 108 7.44 -2.44 -12.36
C ILE A 108 8.91 -2.07 -12.11
N VAL A 109 9.23 -1.57 -10.91
CA VAL A 109 10.61 -1.23 -10.54
C VAL A 109 11.50 -2.48 -10.52
N ASP A 110 11.01 -3.60 -10.00
CA ASP A 110 11.74 -4.87 -9.99
C ASP A 110 12.08 -5.33 -11.41
N VAL A 111 11.09 -5.40 -12.30
CA VAL A 111 11.30 -5.80 -13.70
C VAL A 111 12.20 -4.81 -14.44
N ALA A 112 12.03 -3.51 -14.22
CA ALA A 112 12.82 -2.48 -14.89
C ALA A 112 14.30 -2.49 -14.47
N MET A 113 14.60 -2.78 -13.20
CA MET A 113 15.97 -2.75 -12.67
C MET A 113 16.68 -4.11 -12.74
N MET A 114 15.97 -5.21 -12.55
CA MET A 114 16.54 -6.56 -12.44
C MET A 114 16.33 -7.43 -13.69
N GLY A 115 15.41 -7.05 -14.58
CA GLY A 115 15.05 -7.83 -15.77
C GLY A 115 14.30 -9.14 -15.45
N GLY A 116 13.83 -9.33 -14.22
CA GLY A 116 13.08 -10.50 -13.77
C GLY A 116 12.76 -10.47 -12.27
N ALA A 117 12.03 -11.47 -11.76
CA ALA A 117 11.66 -11.59 -10.34
C ALA A 117 12.85 -12.03 -9.47
N LYS A 118 13.75 -11.11 -9.14
CA LYS A 118 14.93 -11.39 -8.32
C LYS A 118 15.10 -10.32 -7.24
N ILE A 119 15.08 -10.74 -5.99
CA ILE A 119 15.46 -9.87 -4.87
C ILE A 119 16.95 -9.51 -4.99
N SER A 120 17.24 -8.22 -5.14
CA SER A 120 18.55 -7.64 -4.90
C SER A 120 18.45 -6.63 -3.77
N LEU A 121 19.38 -6.73 -2.80
CA LEU A 121 19.46 -5.81 -1.68
C LEU A 121 19.67 -4.35 -2.14
N SER A 122 20.26 -4.16 -3.33
CA SER A 122 20.47 -2.83 -3.92
C SER A 122 19.19 -2.23 -4.52
N VAL A 123 18.25 -3.05 -4.99
CA VAL A 123 16.99 -2.60 -5.64
C VAL A 123 15.88 -2.41 -4.62
N LEU A 124 15.93 -3.14 -3.50
CA LEU A 124 14.98 -3.07 -2.41
C LEU A 124 14.63 -1.63 -1.95
N PRO A 125 15.59 -0.70 -1.69
CA PRO A 125 15.23 0.65 -1.27
C PRO A 125 14.46 1.44 -2.34
N TYR A 126 14.77 1.25 -3.62
CA TYR A 126 14.06 1.91 -4.73
C TYR A 126 12.64 1.39 -4.88
N MET A 127 12.48 0.07 -4.77
CA MET A 127 11.18 -0.60 -4.79
C MET A 127 10.28 -0.09 -3.65
N LEU A 128 10.79 -0.12 -2.41
CA LEU A 128 10.05 0.38 -1.23
C LEU A 128 9.70 1.86 -1.35
N PHE A 129 10.60 2.67 -1.89
CA PHE A 129 10.36 4.10 -2.09
C PHE A 129 9.26 4.36 -3.11
N ALA A 130 9.28 3.67 -4.25
CA ALA A 130 8.22 3.74 -5.27
C ALA A 130 6.88 3.27 -4.71
N GLY A 131 6.89 2.17 -3.96
CA GLY A 131 5.74 1.65 -3.24
C GLY A 131 5.17 2.65 -2.23
N PHE A 132 6.01 3.43 -1.55
CA PHE A 132 5.55 4.46 -0.61
C PHE A 132 4.94 5.68 -1.30
N ILE A 133 5.61 6.21 -2.32
CA ILE A 133 5.18 7.48 -2.97
C ILE A 133 3.90 7.30 -3.77
N THR A 134 3.74 6.19 -4.48
CA THR A 134 2.63 5.95 -5.41
C THR A 134 1.24 6.10 -4.76
N PRO A 135 0.93 5.43 -3.63
CA PRO A 135 -0.38 5.52 -2.98
C PRO A 135 -0.55 6.76 -2.09
N LEU A 136 0.52 7.47 -1.73
CA LEU A 136 0.49 8.50 -0.71
C LEU A 136 -0.41 9.72 -1.07
N PRO A 137 -0.37 10.28 -2.29
CA PRO A 137 -1.28 11.37 -2.69
C PRO A 137 -2.75 10.94 -2.67
N TYR A 138 -3.04 9.70 -3.10
CA TYR A 138 -4.38 9.14 -3.08
C TYR A 138 -4.90 8.99 -1.65
N ASN A 139 -4.07 8.44 -0.75
CA ASN A 139 -4.41 8.27 0.66
C ASN A 139 -4.65 9.62 1.36
N TYR A 140 -3.87 10.65 1.04
CA TYR A 140 -4.09 12.00 1.53
C TYR A 140 -5.42 12.58 1.03
N TRP A 141 -5.67 12.56 -0.29
CA TRP A 141 -6.89 13.09 -0.89
C TRP A 141 -8.13 12.43 -0.30
N ARG A 142 -8.08 11.11 -0.12
CA ARG A 142 -9.18 10.32 0.45
C ARG A 142 -9.47 10.70 1.90
N LEU A 143 -8.46 10.87 2.75
CA LEU A 143 -8.66 11.30 4.14
C LEU A 143 -9.29 12.69 4.24
N LYS A 144 -8.90 13.60 3.35
CA LYS A 144 -9.40 14.98 3.31
C LYS A 144 -10.82 15.04 2.75
N SER A 145 -11.12 14.29 1.68
CA SER A 145 -12.47 14.16 1.11
C SER A 145 -13.48 13.56 2.09
N LEU A 146 -13.06 12.61 2.93
CA LEU A 146 -13.90 11.98 3.95
C LEU A 146 -14.06 12.82 5.23
N GLY A 147 -13.47 14.02 5.30
CA GLY A 147 -13.56 14.91 6.47
C GLY A 147 -12.90 14.36 7.74
N LYS A 148 -11.97 13.39 7.63
CA LYS A 148 -11.41 12.69 8.80
C LYS A 148 -10.15 13.34 9.40
N ALA A 149 -9.68 14.45 8.84
CA ALA A 149 -8.33 14.96 9.14
C ALA A 149 -8.19 16.49 9.30
N CYS A 150 -9.22 17.29 9.02
CA CYS A 150 -9.22 18.73 9.25
C CYS A 150 -10.31 19.12 10.26
N HIS A 151 -9.91 19.19 11.53
CA HIS A 151 -10.55 19.94 12.61
C HIS A 151 -9.44 20.64 13.39
#